data_AF-A0A955N1J5-F1
#
_entry.id   AF-A0A955N1J5-F1
#
_cell.length_a   1.000
_cell.length_b   1.000
_cell.length_c   1.000
_cell.angle_alpha   90.00
_cell.angle_beta   90.00
_cell.angle_gamma   90.00
#
_symmetry.space_group_name_H-M   'P 1'
#
loop_
_entity.id
_entity.type
_entity.pdbx_description
1 polymer ?
#
loop_
_entity_poly.entity_id
_entity_poly.type
_entity_poly.pdbx_seq_one_letter_code
_entity_poly.pdbx_strand_id
1 'polypeptide(L)'
;YYMRSHPMFRDRPRDKPEQGTIHVISIPIENRPREIPPNNYAAVQFAGIPVYQYFEIDGKNLSYKVYDIDGNVLDEFDIVK
;
A
#
# COMPACT_ATOMS: atom_id res chain seq x y z
N TYR A 1 4.97 10.09 -2.89
CA TYR A 1 3.51 9.78 -3.00
C TYR A 1 3.39 8.29 -2.86
N TYR A 2 2.47 7.86 -2.02
CA TYR A 2 2.20 6.46 -1.73
C TYR A 2 0.72 6.17 -1.94
N MET A 3 0.41 5.00 -2.49
CA MET A 3 -0.94 4.48 -2.56
C MET A 3 -0.92 2.96 -2.57
N ARG A 4 -1.81 2.34 -1.81
CA ARG A 4 -2.16 0.93 -1.91
C ARG A 4 -3.65 0.80 -2.20
N SER A 5 -3.99 -0.02 -3.17
CA SER A 5 -5.39 -0.30 -3.50
C SER A 5 -5.98 -1.35 -2.55
N HIS A 6 -7.31 -1.41 -2.48
CA HIS A 6 -7.98 -2.68 -2.17
C HIS A 6 -7.56 -3.74 -3.21
N PRO A 7 -7.70 -5.05 -2.94
CA PRO A 7 -7.58 -6.06 -3.98
C PRO A 7 -8.51 -5.72 -5.16
N MET A 8 -7.98 -5.62 -6.37
CA MET A 8 -8.72 -5.20 -7.57
C MET A 8 -8.96 -6.39 -8.49
N PHE A 9 -10.19 -6.52 -8.98
CA PHE A 9 -10.51 -7.48 -10.05
C PHE A 9 -11.55 -6.88 -11.00
N ARG A 10 -11.18 -6.76 -12.28
CA ARG A 10 -12.02 -6.15 -13.34
C ARG A 10 -12.53 -4.76 -12.95
N ASP A 11 -11.60 -3.88 -12.58
CA ASP A 11 -11.85 -2.47 -12.18
C ASP A 11 -12.78 -2.29 -10.97
N ARG A 12 -12.95 -3.36 -10.17
CA ARG A 12 -13.77 -3.31 -8.95
C ARG A 12 -12.91 -3.67 -7.73
N PRO A 13 -13.01 -2.89 -6.65
CA PRO A 13 -12.40 -3.26 -5.38
C PRO A 13 -13.09 -4.51 -4.81
N ARG A 14 -12.30 -5.31 -4.10
CA ARG A 14 -12.70 -6.53 -3.41
C ARG A 14 -12.20 -6.47 -1.98
N ASP A 15 -12.81 -7.29 -1.13
CA ASP A 15 -12.53 -7.25 0.31
C ASP A 15 -11.31 -8.09 0.68
N LYS A 16 -11.04 -9.17 -0.08
CA LYS A 16 -9.99 -10.15 0.26
C LYS A 16 -8.89 -10.26 -0.79
N PRO A 17 -7.63 -10.50 -0.39
CA PRO A 17 -6.50 -10.68 -1.31
C PRO A 17 -6.67 -11.83 -2.31
N GLU A 18 -7.41 -12.88 -1.96
CA GLU A 18 -7.71 -14.01 -2.86
C GLU A 18 -8.66 -13.64 -4.03
N GLN A 19 -9.33 -12.49 -3.94
CA GLN A 19 -10.35 -12.07 -4.90
C GLN A 19 -9.82 -11.10 -5.97
N GLY A 20 -8.55 -10.67 -5.88
CA GLY A 20 -7.97 -9.69 -6.80
C GLY A 20 -6.53 -9.34 -6.49
N THR A 21 -5.96 -8.44 -7.29
CA THR A 21 -4.56 -8.00 -7.13
C THR A 21 -4.49 -6.70 -6.33
N ILE A 22 -3.62 -6.64 -5.32
CA ILE A 22 -3.29 -5.40 -4.62
C ILE A 22 -2.25 -4.64 -5.46
N HIS A 23 -2.54 -3.39 -5.80
CA HIS A 23 -1.63 -2.51 -6.53
C HIS A 23 -1.03 -1.47 -5.59
N VAL A 24 0.28 -1.26 -5.70
CA VAL A 24 1.02 -0.28 -4.90
C VAL A 24 1.71 0.73 -5.83
N ILE A 25 1.61 2.00 -5.48
CA ILE A 25 2.42 3.08 -6.06
C ILE A 25 3.34 3.59 -4.95
N SER A 26 4.64 3.59 -5.21
CA SER A 26 5.66 4.12 -4.31
C SER A 26 6.55 5.07 -5.09
N ILE A 27 6.53 6.34 -4.71
CA ILE A 27 7.39 7.38 -5.26
C ILE A 27 8.28 7.88 -4.12
N PRO A 28 9.55 7.40 -4.03
CA PRO A 28 10.45 7.59 -2.91
C PRO A 28 11.27 8.88 -3.01
N ILE A 29 10.71 9.91 -3.64
CA ILE A 29 11.30 11.25 -3.68
C ILE A 29 10.41 12.19 -2.87
N GLU A 30 11.04 13.20 -2.28
CA GLU A 30 10.30 14.31 -1.70
C GLU A 30 9.34 14.89 -2.74
N ASN A 31 8.10 15.06 -2.33
CA ASN A 31 7.09 15.68 -3.14
C ASN A 31 6.29 16.63 -2.26
N ARG A 32 5.66 17.63 -2.85
CA ARG A 32 4.85 18.57 -2.09
C ARG A 32 3.70 17.82 -1.40
N PRO A 33 3.47 18.06 -0.10
CA PRO A 33 2.24 17.66 0.55
C PRO A 33 1.06 18.23 -0.25
N ARG A 34 0.07 17.39 -0.52
CA ARG A 34 -1.17 17.79 -1.19
C ARG A 34 -2.31 16.97 -0.65
N GLU A 35 -3.47 17.58 -0.56
CA GLU A 35 -4.71 16.86 -0.29
C GLU A 35 -5.00 15.94 -1.49
N ILE A 36 -5.44 14.72 -1.19
CA ILE A 36 -5.75 13.73 -2.20
C ILE A 36 -7.22 13.37 -2.02
N PRO A 37 -8.06 13.59 -3.04
CA PRO A 37 -9.47 13.23 -2.97
C PRO A 37 -9.62 11.74 -2.66
N PRO A 38 -10.60 11.37 -1.82
CA PRO A 38 -10.85 9.96 -1.53
C PRO A 38 -11.22 9.22 -2.81
N ASN A 39 -10.65 8.03 -2.97
CA ASN A 39 -10.93 7.13 -4.08
C ASN A 39 -11.39 5.78 -3.54
N ASN A 40 -12.49 5.24 -4.08
CA ASN A 40 -13.07 3.97 -3.62
C ASN A 40 -12.16 2.74 -3.81
N TYR A 41 -11.16 2.83 -4.70
CA TYR A 41 -10.20 1.76 -4.93
C TYR A 41 -8.99 1.86 -4.01
N ALA A 42 -8.73 3.01 -3.39
CA ALA A 42 -7.54 3.25 -2.56
C ALA A 42 -7.83 2.84 -1.11
N ALA A 43 -7.10 1.84 -0.62
CA ALA A 43 -7.15 1.43 0.77
C ALA A 43 -6.32 2.37 1.65
N VAL A 44 -5.15 2.79 1.15
CA VAL A 44 -4.26 3.77 1.79
C VAL A 44 -3.71 4.70 0.72
N GLN A 45 -3.62 6.00 1.02
CA GLN A 45 -3.12 6.99 0.07
C GLN A 45 -2.61 8.23 0.81
N PHE A 46 -1.38 8.64 0.53
CA PHE A 46 -0.79 9.86 1.10
C PHE A 46 0.31 10.47 0.21
N ALA A 47 0.57 11.76 0.41
CA ALA A 47 1.62 12.52 -0.27
C ALA A 47 2.46 13.28 0.75
N GLY A 48 3.63 13.76 0.33
CA GLY A 48 4.53 14.55 1.18
C GLY A 48 5.54 13.75 2.00
N ILE A 49 5.37 12.43 2.11
CA ILE A 49 6.23 11.58 2.94
C ILE A 49 7.04 10.62 2.05
N PRO A 50 8.38 10.71 2.04
CA PRO A 50 9.25 9.70 1.45
C PRO A 50 9.13 8.39 2.24
N VAL A 51 9.01 7.26 1.54
CA VAL A 51 8.81 5.96 2.17
C VAL A 51 9.64 4.87 1.48
N TYR A 52 9.94 3.81 2.23
CA TYR A 52 10.46 2.56 1.70
C TYR A 52 9.54 1.39 2.04
N GLN A 53 9.61 0.32 1.23
CA GLN A 53 8.78 -0.87 1.37
C GLN A 53 9.64 -2.03 1.86
N TYR A 54 9.10 -2.80 2.79
CA TYR A 54 9.69 -4.04 3.25
C TYR A 54 8.70 -5.18 3.03
N PHE A 55 9.16 -6.22 2.35
CA PHE A 55 8.40 -7.44 2.13
C PHE A 55 9.14 -8.58 2.80
N GLU A 56 8.42 -9.34 3.61
CA GLU A 56 8.90 -10.57 4.20
C GLU A 56 7.99 -11.71 3.76
N ILE A 57 8.59 -12.80 3.29
CA ILE A 57 7.86 -14.00 2.88
C ILE A 57 8.40 -15.16 3.70
N ASP A 58 7.52 -15.75 4.52
CA ASP A 58 7.79 -16.95 5.29
C ASP A 58 6.73 -18.02 4.96
N GLY A 59 7.15 -19.02 4.18
CA GLY A 59 6.29 -20.07 3.68
C GLY A 59 5.11 -19.53 2.86
N LYS A 60 3.92 -19.55 3.46
CA LYS A 60 2.68 -19.05 2.84
C LYS A 60 2.21 -17.70 3.39
N ASN A 61 3.00 -17.09 4.26
CA ASN A 61 2.73 -15.78 4.84
C ASN A 61 3.58 -14.74 4.11
N LEU A 62 2.94 -13.67 3.66
CA LEU A 62 3.58 -12.45 3.19
C LEU A 62 3.21 -11.34 4.15
N SER A 63 4.19 -10.73 4.79
CA SER A 63 4.05 -9.47 5.53
C SER A 63 4.59 -8.33 4.67
N TYR A 64 3.78 -7.29 4.51
CA TYR A 64 4.17 -6.07 3.83
C TYR A 64 4.09 -4.90 4.79
N LYS A 65 5.16 -4.10 4.86
CA LYS A 65 5.22 -2.88 5.66
C LYS A 65 5.80 -1.73 4.85
N VAL A 66 5.28 -0.55 5.15
CA VAL A 66 5.78 0.72 4.63
C VAL A 66 6.28 1.55 5.78
N TYR A 67 7.50 2.03 5.62
CA TYR A 67 8.18 2.81 6.64
C TYR A 67 8.46 4.22 6.13
N ASP A 68 8.39 5.19 7.03
CA ASP A 68 9.04 6.49 6.83
C ASP A 68 10.55 6.39 7.05
N ILE A 69 11.26 7.50 6.85
CA ILE A 69 12.73 7.56 6.99
C ILE A 69 13.20 7.31 8.43
N ASP A 70 12.33 7.53 9.42
CA ASP A 70 12.62 7.33 10.84
C ASP A 70 12.32 5.88 11.29
N GLY A 71 11.77 5.06 10.39
CA GLY A 71 11.42 3.66 10.66
C GLY A 71 10.04 3.47 11.30
N ASN A 72 9.17 4.48 11.28
CA ASN A 72 7.78 4.32 11.72
C ASN A 72 6.93 3.65 10.63
N VAL A 73 6.04 2.74 11.01
CA VAL A 73 5.11 2.07 10.08
C VAL A 73 3.97 3.02 9.72
N LEU A 74 3.77 3.24 8.41
CA LEU A 74 2.69 4.06 7.86
C LEU A 74 1.57 3.25 7.19
N ASP A 75 1.90 2.04 6.75
CA ASP A 75 0.95 1.09 6.17
C ASP A 75 1.47 -0.32 6.35
N GLU A 76 0.56 -1.27 6.58
CA GLU A 76 0.89 -2.69 6.67
C GLU A 76 -0.28 -3.56 6.23
N PHE A 77 0.04 -4.73 5.67
CA PHE A 77 -0.93 -5.79 5.46
C PHE A 77 -0.24 -7.15 5.41
N ASP A 78 -1.02 -8.19 5.73
CA ASP A 78 -0.61 -9.57 5.62
C ASP A 78 -1.44 -10.32 4.57
N ILE A 79 -0.81 -11.26 3.88
CA ILE A 79 -1.49 -12.26 3.04
C ILE A 79 -1.07 -13.64 3.50
N VAL A 80 -2.07 -14.50 3.76
CA VAL A 80 -1.88 -15.92 4.04
C VAL A 80 -2.47 -16.74 2.89
N LYS A 81 -1.74 -17.76 2.44
CA LYS A 81 -2.15 -18.67 1.35
C LYS A 81 -2.24 -20.13 1.78
#